data_AF-S2RQ13-F1
#
_entry.id   AF-S2RQ13-F1
#
_cell.length_a   1.000
_cell.length_b   1.000
_cell.length_c   1.000
_cell.angle_alpha   90.00
_cell.angle_beta   90.00
_cell.angle_gamma   90.00
#
_symmetry.space_group_name_H-M   'P 1'
#
loop_
_entity.id
_entity.type
_entity.pdbx_description
1 polymer ?
#
loop_
_entity_poly.entity_id
_entity_poly.type
_entity_poly.pdbx_seq_one_letter_code
_entity_poly.pdbx_strand_id
1 'polypeptide(L)'
;DTRSAQAVQAATDQVNDLFKDQSHQLPSDQLNKQAIAAAETKLQQARQKANDADHVAALASAQADVDAAKHMLIVKDAVAQNPTKLDELKTLSDESQQALTELAKQKPTFVQTYQKRVTQLSDQEAAVAKIASLFSDTDFKTPKPNLSSAQVQAALAAVEKLDNKQFADQVMPLISTAQDATAGEDSRDTEPSASSVLPSSADSSQPSVADSSSQASSSTASSSESEQSQASSSTSTATSSSSQNP
;
A
#
# COMPACT_ATOMS: atom_id res chain seq x y z
N ASP A 1 -12.04 -38.07 -33.61
CA ASP A 1 -12.70 -36.76 -33.41
C ASP A 1 -11.72 -35.63 -33.72
N THR A 2 -11.60 -35.23 -34.99
CA THR A 2 -10.53 -34.32 -35.44
C THR A 2 -10.88 -32.83 -35.29
N ARG A 3 -12.18 -32.48 -35.31
CA ARG A 3 -12.64 -31.09 -35.15
C ARG A 3 -12.57 -30.60 -33.70
N SER A 4 -12.79 -31.49 -32.74
CA SER A 4 -12.62 -31.20 -31.31
C SER A 4 -11.15 -30.89 -30.98
N ALA A 5 -10.23 -31.79 -31.38
CA ALA A 5 -8.80 -31.60 -31.19
C ALA A 5 -8.25 -30.31 -31.86
N GLN A 6 -8.70 -30.00 -33.08
CA GLN A 6 -8.31 -28.75 -33.76
C GLN A 6 -8.80 -27.49 -33.04
N ALA A 7 -10.01 -27.52 -32.47
CA ALA A 7 -10.56 -26.38 -31.73
C ALA A 7 -9.81 -26.17 -30.41
N VAL A 8 -9.48 -27.25 -29.70
CA VAL A 8 -8.69 -27.22 -28.47
C VAL A 8 -7.29 -26.68 -28.75
N GLN A 9 -6.59 -27.22 -29.76
CA GLN A 9 -5.27 -26.75 -30.14
C GLN A 9 -5.27 -25.26 -30.50
N ALA A 10 -6.21 -24.81 -31.34
CA ALA A 10 -6.28 -23.41 -31.75
C ALA A 10 -6.61 -22.46 -30.58
N ALA A 11 -7.31 -22.94 -29.54
CA ALA A 11 -7.54 -22.18 -28.33
C ALA A 11 -6.28 -22.13 -27.46
N THR A 12 -5.58 -23.25 -27.26
CA THR A 12 -4.31 -23.29 -26.54
C THR A 12 -3.25 -22.42 -27.21
N ASP A 13 -3.13 -22.45 -28.54
CA ASP A 13 -2.19 -21.60 -29.28
C ASP A 13 -2.48 -20.11 -29.05
N GLN A 14 -3.77 -19.72 -29.03
CA GLN A 14 -4.15 -18.33 -28.74
C GLN A 14 -3.81 -17.91 -27.30
N VAL A 15 -3.89 -18.84 -26.35
CA VAL A 15 -3.47 -18.59 -24.96
C VAL A 15 -1.96 -18.45 -24.87
N ASN A 16 -1.21 -19.28 -25.60
CA ASN A 16 0.25 -19.21 -25.65
C ASN A 16 0.75 -17.83 -26.13
N ASP A 17 0.03 -17.19 -27.08
CA ASP A 17 0.34 -15.84 -27.57
C ASP A 17 0.23 -14.74 -26.50
N LEU A 18 -0.46 -15.00 -25.38
CA LEU A 18 -0.52 -14.07 -24.24
C LEU A 18 0.80 -14.01 -23.47
N PHE A 19 1.69 -14.98 -23.69
CA PHE A 19 2.95 -15.14 -22.97
C PHE A 19 4.15 -14.96 -23.89
N LYS A 20 5.29 -14.68 -23.27
CA LYS A 20 6.55 -14.52 -23.99
C LYS A 20 7.08 -15.83 -24.57
N ASP A 21 6.79 -16.93 -23.90
CA ASP A 21 7.22 -18.28 -24.27
C ASP A 21 6.30 -19.34 -23.63
N GLN A 22 6.52 -20.60 -23.96
CA GLN A 22 5.74 -21.76 -23.51
C GLN A 22 5.83 -22.06 -22.00
N SER A 23 6.72 -21.39 -21.24
CA SER A 23 6.75 -21.53 -19.78
C SER A 23 5.60 -20.77 -19.11
N HIS A 24 4.95 -19.86 -19.85
CA HIS A 24 3.90 -18.97 -19.41
C HIS A 24 4.28 -18.14 -18.18
N GLN A 25 5.58 -18.00 -17.88
CA GLN A 25 6.08 -17.33 -16.68
C GLN A 25 6.10 -15.81 -16.81
N LEU A 26 6.12 -15.27 -18.03
CA LEU A 26 6.16 -13.84 -18.31
C LEU A 26 5.15 -13.50 -19.41
N PRO A 27 4.47 -12.34 -19.31
CA PRO A 27 3.53 -11.91 -20.32
C PRO A 27 4.23 -11.55 -21.62
N SER A 28 3.50 -11.68 -22.73
CA SER A 28 3.90 -11.12 -24.01
C SER A 28 3.97 -9.58 -23.94
N ASP A 29 4.88 -8.99 -24.72
CA ASP A 29 4.97 -7.53 -24.86
C ASP A 29 3.66 -6.94 -25.39
N GLN A 30 2.93 -7.71 -26.21
CA GLN A 30 1.63 -7.33 -26.78
C GLN A 30 0.43 -7.68 -25.91
N LEU A 31 0.64 -8.21 -24.69
CA LEU A 31 -0.46 -8.50 -23.77
C LEU A 31 -1.32 -7.26 -23.53
N ASN A 32 -2.61 -7.37 -23.83
CA ASN A 32 -3.62 -6.33 -23.69
C ASN A 32 -5.03 -6.94 -23.54
N LYS A 33 -6.02 -6.11 -23.22
CA LYS A 33 -7.42 -6.54 -23.00
C LYS A 33 -8.03 -7.26 -24.20
N GLN A 34 -7.71 -6.84 -25.43
CA GLN A 34 -8.25 -7.45 -26.65
C GLN A 34 -7.67 -8.85 -26.88
N ALA A 35 -6.37 -9.03 -26.65
CA ALA A 35 -5.71 -10.33 -26.75
C ALA A 35 -6.31 -11.34 -25.76
N ILE A 36 -6.52 -10.91 -24.50
CA ILE A 36 -7.18 -11.72 -23.47
C ILE A 36 -8.61 -12.10 -23.91
N ALA A 37 -9.41 -11.12 -24.33
CA ALA A 37 -10.80 -11.38 -24.75
C ALA A 37 -10.88 -12.33 -25.96
N ALA A 38 -9.93 -12.24 -26.91
CA ALA A 38 -9.84 -13.15 -28.04
C ALA A 38 -9.52 -14.58 -27.59
N ALA A 39 -8.59 -14.75 -26.64
CA ALA A 39 -8.26 -16.05 -26.05
C ALA A 39 -9.45 -16.65 -25.28
N GLU A 40 -10.15 -15.86 -24.47
CA GLU A 40 -11.36 -16.30 -23.75
C GLU A 40 -12.46 -16.78 -24.71
N THR A 41 -12.69 -16.02 -25.79
CA THR A 41 -13.68 -16.36 -26.80
C THR A 41 -13.35 -17.70 -27.46
N LYS A 42 -12.08 -17.91 -27.85
CA LYS A 42 -11.65 -19.19 -28.43
C LYS A 42 -11.74 -20.35 -27.44
N LEU A 43 -11.36 -20.15 -26.18
CA LEU A 43 -11.52 -21.16 -25.13
C LEU A 43 -12.98 -21.55 -24.93
N GLN A 44 -13.90 -20.58 -24.91
CA GLN A 44 -15.32 -20.85 -24.77
C GLN A 44 -15.87 -21.64 -25.96
N GLN A 45 -15.44 -21.32 -27.19
CA GLN A 45 -15.81 -22.08 -28.38
C GLN A 45 -15.24 -23.51 -28.37
N ALA A 46 -14.01 -23.69 -27.89
CA ALA A 46 -13.38 -25.01 -27.77
C ALA A 46 -14.07 -25.87 -26.70
N ARG A 47 -14.48 -25.29 -25.57
CA ARG A 47 -15.23 -25.99 -24.52
C ARG A 47 -16.54 -26.59 -25.01
N GLN A 48 -17.24 -25.90 -25.93
CA GLN A 48 -18.48 -26.42 -26.50
C GLN A 48 -18.27 -27.65 -27.41
N LYS A 49 -17.03 -27.88 -27.87
CA LYS A 49 -16.66 -28.94 -28.79
C LYS A 49 -15.87 -30.08 -28.12
N ALA A 50 -15.28 -29.80 -26.95
CA ALA A 50 -14.54 -30.78 -26.18
C ALA A 50 -15.46 -31.89 -25.65
N ASN A 51 -15.04 -33.13 -25.82
CA ASN A 51 -15.87 -34.31 -25.60
C ASN A 51 -15.15 -35.49 -24.94
N ASP A 52 -13.88 -35.29 -24.58
CA ASP A 52 -13.08 -36.22 -23.79
C ASP A 52 -12.35 -35.49 -22.65
N ALA A 53 -11.92 -36.27 -21.66
CA ALA A 53 -11.37 -35.74 -20.41
C ALA A 53 -10.04 -34.98 -20.62
N ASP A 54 -9.22 -35.41 -21.58
CA ASP A 54 -7.91 -34.80 -21.84
C ASP A 54 -8.06 -33.41 -22.43
N HIS A 55 -8.98 -33.24 -23.40
CA HIS A 55 -9.32 -31.93 -23.94
C HIS A 55 -9.94 -31.00 -22.88
N VAL A 56 -10.79 -31.52 -21.99
CA VAL A 56 -11.36 -30.73 -20.89
C VAL A 56 -10.28 -30.27 -19.92
N ALA A 57 -9.33 -31.14 -19.57
CA ALA A 57 -8.20 -30.79 -18.71
C ALA A 57 -7.29 -29.73 -19.36
N ALA A 58 -6.99 -29.87 -20.66
CA ALA A 58 -6.21 -28.88 -21.41
C ALA A 58 -6.89 -27.49 -21.41
N LEU A 59 -8.21 -27.45 -21.64
CA LEU A 59 -8.98 -26.20 -21.61
C LEU A 59 -9.11 -25.59 -20.21
N ALA A 60 -9.06 -26.41 -19.15
CA ALA A 60 -9.01 -25.92 -17.78
C ALA A 60 -7.64 -25.29 -17.47
N SER A 61 -6.54 -25.93 -17.88
CA SER A 61 -5.18 -25.37 -17.76
C SER A 61 -5.06 -24.05 -18.53
N ALA A 62 -5.53 -24.03 -19.77
CA ALA A 62 -5.47 -22.83 -20.61
C ALA A 62 -6.32 -21.67 -20.05
N GLN A 63 -7.40 -21.96 -19.32
CA GLN A 63 -8.16 -20.94 -18.60
C GLN A 63 -7.39 -20.37 -17.42
N ALA A 64 -6.75 -21.21 -16.61
CA ALA A 64 -5.90 -20.75 -15.52
C ALA A 64 -4.79 -19.83 -16.03
N ASP A 65 -4.23 -20.15 -17.21
CA ASP A 65 -3.28 -19.28 -17.89
C ASP A 65 -3.90 -17.95 -18.35
N VAL A 66 -5.10 -17.94 -18.93
CA VAL A 66 -5.79 -16.68 -19.26
C VAL A 66 -6.05 -15.82 -18.02
N ASP A 67 -6.48 -16.43 -16.92
CA ASP A 67 -6.73 -15.72 -15.67
C ASP A 67 -5.42 -15.17 -15.06
N ALA A 68 -4.32 -15.93 -15.14
CA ALA A 68 -2.99 -15.44 -14.82
C ALA A 68 -2.57 -14.26 -15.72
N ALA A 69 -2.82 -14.34 -17.03
CA ALA A 69 -2.51 -13.26 -17.97
C ALA A 69 -3.30 -11.98 -17.65
N LYS A 70 -4.55 -12.08 -17.19
CA LYS A 70 -5.33 -10.92 -16.68
C LYS A 70 -4.65 -10.28 -15.49
N HIS A 71 -4.28 -11.07 -14.48
CA HIS A 71 -3.58 -10.55 -13.31
C HIS A 71 -2.22 -9.94 -13.68
N MET A 72 -1.49 -10.54 -14.62
CA MET A 72 -0.24 -9.98 -15.13
C MET A 72 -0.45 -8.63 -15.82
N LEU A 73 -1.54 -8.47 -16.58
CA LEU A 73 -1.89 -7.21 -17.21
C LEU A 73 -2.21 -6.13 -16.16
N ILE A 74 -3.00 -6.46 -15.13
CA ILE A 74 -3.31 -5.54 -14.02
C ILE A 74 -2.02 -5.01 -13.39
N VAL A 75 -1.09 -5.90 -13.05
CA VAL A 75 0.20 -5.51 -12.45
C VAL A 75 1.02 -4.68 -13.42
N LYS A 76 1.11 -5.08 -14.70
CA LYS A 76 1.89 -4.35 -15.72
C LYS A 76 1.36 -2.93 -15.93
N ASP A 77 0.04 -2.78 -16.02
CA ASP A 77 -0.62 -1.49 -16.22
C ASP A 77 -0.45 -0.60 -14.97
N ALA A 78 -0.62 -1.15 -13.77
CA ALA A 78 -0.48 -0.40 -12.52
C ALA A 78 0.94 0.17 -12.34
N VAL A 79 1.98 -0.65 -12.58
CA VAL A 79 3.37 -0.18 -12.44
C VAL A 79 3.81 0.75 -13.57
N ALA A 80 3.18 0.66 -14.74
CA ALA A 80 3.50 1.53 -15.88
C ALA A 80 2.94 2.95 -15.70
N GLN A 81 1.79 3.09 -15.04
CA GLN A 81 1.10 4.37 -14.88
C GLN A 81 1.87 5.39 -14.03
N ASN A 82 2.79 4.96 -13.16
CA ASN A 82 3.50 5.82 -12.19
C ASN A 82 2.56 6.89 -11.58
N PRO A 83 1.47 6.45 -10.94
CA PRO A 83 0.40 7.34 -10.50
C PRO A 83 0.91 8.42 -9.55
N THR A 84 0.49 9.65 -9.82
CA THR A 84 0.75 10.81 -8.96
C THR A 84 -0.54 11.29 -8.27
N LYS A 85 -1.71 10.87 -8.77
CA LYS A 85 -2.99 11.22 -8.18
C LYS A 85 -3.35 10.30 -7.02
N LEU A 86 -3.75 10.94 -5.93
CA LEU A 86 -4.03 10.30 -4.66
C LEU A 86 -5.17 9.27 -4.73
N ASP A 87 -6.27 9.64 -5.38
CA ASP A 87 -7.49 8.82 -5.46
C ASP A 87 -7.31 7.57 -6.34
N GLU A 88 -6.37 7.63 -7.29
CA GLU A 88 -6.07 6.54 -8.21
C GLU A 88 -5.06 5.55 -7.59
N LEU A 89 -4.15 6.05 -6.73
CA LEU A 89 -3.06 5.27 -6.16
C LEU A 89 -3.54 4.12 -5.28
N LYS A 90 -4.57 4.34 -4.47
CA LYS A 90 -5.15 3.31 -3.60
C LYS A 90 -5.67 2.12 -4.42
N THR A 91 -6.52 2.39 -5.40
CA THR A 91 -7.11 1.36 -6.26
C THR A 91 -6.01 0.57 -6.99
N LEU A 92 -5.02 1.28 -7.57
CA LEU A 92 -3.91 0.64 -8.27
C LEU A 92 -3.04 -0.22 -7.36
N SER A 93 -2.74 0.26 -6.15
CA SER A 93 -1.99 -0.47 -5.12
C SER A 93 -2.73 -1.75 -4.71
N ASP A 94 -4.00 -1.64 -4.33
CA ASP A 94 -4.82 -2.76 -3.88
C ASP A 94 -4.99 -3.83 -5.00
N GLU A 95 -5.35 -3.41 -6.21
CA GLU A 95 -5.57 -4.32 -7.35
C GLU A 95 -4.27 -5.03 -7.77
N SER A 96 -3.14 -4.31 -7.82
CA SER A 96 -1.85 -4.90 -8.22
C SER A 96 -1.28 -5.83 -7.15
N GLN A 97 -1.46 -5.53 -5.87
CA GLN A 97 -1.05 -6.39 -4.76
C GLN A 97 -1.88 -7.67 -4.71
N GLN A 98 -3.20 -7.57 -4.92
CA GLN A 98 -4.08 -8.73 -5.03
C GLN A 98 -3.68 -9.61 -6.23
N ALA A 99 -3.48 -9.00 -7.40
CA ALA A 99 -3.07 -9.71 -8.60
C ALA A 99 -1.71 -10.42 -8.43
N LEU A 100 -0.73 -9.80 -7.77
CA LEU A 100 0.53 -10.47 -7.45
C LEU A 100 0.35 -11.67 -6.51
N THR A 101 -0.57 -11.57 -5.55
CA THR A 101 -0.86 -12.65 -4.60
C THR A 101 -1.45 -13.86 -5.30
N GLU A 102 -2.38 -13.65 -6.23
CA GLU A 102 -2.96 -14.72 -7.07
C GLU A 102 -1.91 -15.37 -7.98
N LEU A 103 -0.95 -14.57 -8.48
CA LEU A 103 0.14 -15.05 -9.33
C LEU A 103 1.26 -15.76 -8.57
N ALA A 104 1.40 -15.56 -7.26
CA ALA A 104 2.55 -16.02 -6.47
C ALA A 104 2.84 -17.52 -6.61
N LYS A 105 1.80 -18.35 -6.68
CA LYS A 105 1.93 -19.81 -6.83
C LYS A 105 2.06 -20.26 -8.28
N GLN A 106 1.48 -19.51 -9.21
CA GLN A 106 1.34 -19.93 -10.60
C GLN A 106 2.53 -19.44 -11.43
N LYS A 107 2.94 -18.18 -11.25
CA LYS A 107 3.89 -17.45 -12.08
C LYS A 107 5.01 -16.80 -11.24
N PRO A 108 5.84 -17.59 -10.55
CA PRO A 108 6.86 -17.06 -9.61
C PRO A 108 7.86 -16.11 -10.26
N THR A 109 8.22 -16.32 -11.53
CA THR A 109 9.17 -15.45 -12.24
C THR A 109 8.61 -14.04 -12.46
N PHE A 110 7.31 -13.96 -12.80
CA PHE A 110 6.62 -12.68 -12.92
C PHE A 110 6.57 -11.95 -11.58
N VAL A 111 6.18 -12.67 -10.52
CA VAL A 111 6.13 -12.10 -9.17
C VAL A 111 7.49 -11.55 -8.76
N GLN A 112 8.57 -12.30 -8.95
CA GLN A 112 9.92 -11.82 -8.66
C GLN A 112 10.28 -10.55 -9.45
N THR A 113 9.86 -10.46 -10.71
CA THR A 113 10.13 -9.31 -11.59
C THR A 113 9.39 -8.05 -11.14
N TYR A 114 8.14 -8.17 -10.71
CA TYR A 114 7.26 -7.03 -10.44
C TYR A 114 7.05 -6.71 -8.96
N GLN A 115 7.40 -7.60 -8.04
CA GLN A 115 7.16 -7.44 -6.60
C GLN A 115 7.73 -6.13 -6.07
N LYS A 116 8.97 -5.79 -6.42
CA LYS A 116 9.58 -4.52 -5.98
C LYS A 116 8.76 -3.31 -6.44
N ARG A 117 8.25 -3.32 -7.67
CA ARG A 117 7.47 -2.19 -8.23
C ARG A 117 6.09 -2.08 -7.58
N VAL A 118 5.43 -3.20 -7.30
CA VAL A 118 4.15 -3.17 -6.59
C VAL A 118 4.32 -2.74 -5.14
N THR A 119 5.39 -3.18 -4.46
CA THR A 119 5.73 -2.66 -3.13
C THR A 119 5.97 -1.14 -3.16
N GLN A 120 6.63 -0.61 -4.19
CA GLN A 120 6.79 0.83 -4.36
C GLN A 120 5.45 1.58 -4.49
N LEU A 121 4.44 1.00 -5.14
CA LEU A 121 3.08 1.59 -5.19
C LEU A 121 2.43 1.61 -3.81
N SER A 122 2.57 0.53 -3.03
CA SER A 122 2.05 0.46 -1.66
C SER A 122 2.76 1.44 -0.72
N ASP A 123 4.09 1.59 -0.85
CA ASP A 123 4.85 2.58 -0.10
C ASP A 123 4.42 4.02 -0.44
N GLN A 124 4.14 4.29 -1.72
CA GLN A 124 3.58 5.58 -2.16
C GLN A 124 2.21 5.81 -1.52
N GLU A 125 1.32 4.82 -1.52
CA GLU A 125 -0.01 4.91 -0.88
C GLU A 125 0.12 5.21 0.62
N ALA A 126 1.05 4.55 1.30
CA ALA A 126 1.31 4.79 2.72
C ALA A 126 1.86 6.21 2.99
N ALA A 127 2.73 6.74 2.11
CA ALA A 127 3.23 8.10 2.21
C ALA A 127 2.10 9.12 2.00
N VAL A 128 1.25 8.89 0.99
CA VAL A 128 0.00 9.61 0.75
C VAL A 128 -0.87 9.67 2.00
N ALA A 129 -1.10 8.53 2.66
CA ALA A 129 -1.96 8.46 3.84
C ALA A 129 -1.38 9.28 5.00
N LYS A 130 -0.05 9.29 5.15
CA LYS A 130 0.65 10.14 6.12
C LYS A 130 0.51 11.61 5.79
N ILE A 131 0.66 12.01 4.53
CA ILE A 131 0.44 13.39 4.10
C ILE A 131 -1.01 13.78 4.35
N ALA A 132 -1.98 12.97 3.95
CA ALA A 132 -3.40 13.21 4.17
C ALA A 132 -3.74 13.36 5.65
N SER A 133 -3.05 12.63 6.53
CA SER A 133 -3.21 12.79 7.98
C SER A 133 -2.85 14.18 8.48
N LEU A 134 -2.03 14.95 7.74
CA LEU A 134 -1.66 16.33 8.09
C LEU A 134 -2.76 17.35 7.73
N PHE A 135 -3.74 16.99 6.91
CA PHE A 135 -4.76 17.91 6.41
C PHE A 135 -6.15 17.54 6.93
N SER A 136 -7.02 18.54 7.02
CA SER A 136 -8.41 18.37 7.43
C SER A 136 -9.33 18.08 6.25
N ASP A 137 -8.89 18.40 5.04
CA ASP A 137 -9.60 18.27 3.78
C ASP A 137 -8.89 17.31 2.82
N THR A 138 -9.64 16.80 1.84
CA THR A 138 -9.15 15.89 0.80
C THR A 138 -8.34 16.58 -0.29
N ASP A 139 -8.45 17.91 -0.41
CA ASP A 139 -7.76 18.72 -1.41
C ASP A 139 -6.40 19.26 -0.93
N PHE A 140 -5.98 18.86 0.28
CA PHE A 140 -4.71 19.23 0.92
C PHE A 140 -4.50 20.75 1.01
N LYS A 141 -5.56 21.50 1.31
CA LYS A 141 -5.52 22.97 1.43
C LYS A 141 -5.40 23.46 2.86
N THR A 142 -5.94 22.71 3.81
CA THR A 142 -6.09 23.14 5.20
C THR A 142 -5.35 22.16 6.12
N PRO A 143 -4.12 22.51 6.55
CA PRO A 143 -3.43 21.74 7.58
C PRO A 143 -4.29 21.59 8.83
N LYS A 144 -4.18 20.45 9.53
CA LYS A 144 -4.85 20.27 10.82
C LYS A 144 -4.27 21.24 11.85
N PRO A 145 -5.10 21.72 12.79
CA PRO A 145 -4.60 22.43 13.96
C PRO A 145 -3.82 21.47 14.87
N ASN A 146 -2.87 21.98 15.65
CA ASN A 146 -2.06 21.24 16.62
C ASN A 146 -1.27 20.06 16.03
N LEU A 147 -0.77 20.19 14.79
CA LEU A 147 0.13 19.18 14.22
C LEU A 147 1.41 19.08 15.04
N SER A 148 1.83 17.85 15.34
CA SER A 148 3.12 17.60 15.99
C SER A 148 4.25 17.59 14.95
N SER A 149 5.42 18.09 15.33
CA SER A 149 6.65 17.99 14.50
C SER A 149 6.94 16.54 14.10
N ALA A 150 6.64 15.57 14.96
CA ALA A 150 6.78 14.14 14.67
C ALA A 150 5.90 13.67 13.49
N GLN A 151 4.67 14.18 13.35
CA GLN A 151 3.79 13.82 12.23
C GLN A 151 4.33 14.37 10.90
N VAL A 152 4.79 15.62 10.89
CA VAL A 152 5.39 16.25 9.70
C VAL A 152 6.68 15.51 9.29
N GLN A 153 7.55 15.20 10.26
CA GLN A 153 8.78 14.44 10.01
C GLN A 153 8.49 13.02 9.49
N ALA A 154 7.44 12.37 10.00
CA ALA A 154 7.04 11.03 9.55
C ALA A 154 6.52 11.02 8.11
N ALA A 155 5.82 12.09 7.69
CA ALA A 155 5.40 12.28 6.30
C ALA A 155 6.59 12.58 5.38
N LEU A 156 7.49 13.47 5.80
CA LEU A 156 8.72 13.79 5.06
C LEU A 156 9.57 12.53 4.84
N ALA A 157 9.86 11.79 5.91
CA ALA A 157 10.64 10.55 5.82
C ALA A 157 9.95 9.45 5.00
N ALA A 158 8.62 9.48 4.90
CA ALA A 158 7.90 8.55 4.03
C ALA A 158 8.12 8.90 2.55
N VAL A 159 8.05 10.18 2.20
CA VAL A 159 8.27 10.67 0.83
C VAL A 159 9.73 10.52 0.39
N GLU A 160 10.70 10.82 1.25
CA GLU A 160 12.14 10.72 0.95
C GLU A 160 12.59 9.29 0.62
N LYS A 161 11.92 8.29 1.22
CA LYS A 161 12.20 6.86 0.95
C LYS A 161 11.66 6.39 -0.39
N LEU A 162 10.80 7.16 -1.06
CA LEU A 162 10.19 6.77 -2.32
C LEU A 162 11.14 6.94 -3.50
N ASP A 163 11.20 5.89 -4.32
CA ASP A 163 11.90 5.89 -5.61
C ASP A 163 10.99 6.44 -6.73
N ASN A 164 10.35 7.59 -6.48
CA ASN A 164 9.50 8.30 -7.43
C ASN A 164 9.64 9.81 -7.23
N LYS A 165 10.55 10.42 -8.00
CA LYS A 165 10.86 11.85 -7.91
C LYS A 165 9.67 12.74 -8.28
N GLN A 166 8.90 12.36 -9.30
CA GLN A 166 7.74 13.14 -9.73
C GLN A 166 6.66 13.20 -8.64
N PHE A 167 6.42 12.07 -7.97
CA PHE A 167 5.53 12.05 -6.82
C PHE A 167 6.06 12.92 -5.67
N ALA A 168 7.35 12.78 -5.32
CA ALA A 168 7.97 13.58 -4.27
C ALA A 168 7.85 15.09 -4.55
N ASP A 169 8.19 15.53 -5.77
CA ASP A 169 8.09 16.94 -6.18
C ASP A 169 6.67 17.49 -6.07
N GLN A 170 5.65 16.64 -6.27
CA GLN A 170 4.25 17.03 -6.14
C GLN A 170 3.79 17.18 -4.69
N VAL A 171 4.25 16.30 -3.79
CA VAL A 171 3.77 16.25 -2.40
C VAL A 171 4.63 17.03 -1.41
N MET A 172 5.89 17.31 -1.73
CA MET A 172 6.79 18.09 -0.88
C MET A 172 6.25 19.48 -0.50
N PRO A 173 5.64 20.26 -1.43
CA PRO A 173 5.02 21.54 -1.07
C PRO A 173 3.88 21.41 -0.04
N LEU A 174 3.17 20.27 -0.03
CA LEU A 174 2.12 20.00 0.96
C LEU A 174 2.73 19.80 2.35
N ILE A 175 3.84 19.06 2.43
CA ILE A 175 4.56 18.86 3.68
C ILE A 175 5.11 20.19 4.22
N SER A 176 5.67 21.05 3.35
CA SER A 176 6.11 22.40 3.75
C SER A 176 4.95 23.25 4.27
N THR A 177 3.80 23.23 3.61
CA THR A 177 2.60 23.95 4.06
C THR A 177 2.15 23.48 5.45
N ALA A 178 2.17 22.17 5.71
CA ALA A 178 1.85 21.61 7.02
C ALA A 178 2.92 21.96 8.08
N GLN A 179 4.20 22.02 7.69
CA GLN A 179 5.29 22.44 8.55
C GLN A 179 5.16 23.90 8.99
N ASP A 180 4.84 24.81 8.08
CA ASP A 180 4.65 26.23 8.39
C ASP A 180 3.49 26.44 9.37
N ALA A 181 2.43 25.63 9.27
CA ALA A 181 1.31 25.64 10.21
C ALA A 181 1.72 25.23 11.65
N THR A 182 2.69 24.32 11.80
CA THR A 182 3.24 23.98 13.13
C THR A 182 4.04 25.13 13.76
N ALA A 183 4.76 25.91 12.95
CA ALA A 183 5.57 27.03 13.44
C ALA A 183 4.71 28.25 13.84
N GLY A 184 3.54 28.43 13.21
CA GLY A 184 2.62 29.54 13.50
C GLY A 184 1.83 29.39 14.81
N GLU A 185 1.71 28.18 15.36
CA GLU A 185 1.03 27.90 16.64
C GLU A 185 1.96 28.00 17.85
N ASP A 186 3.27 27.76 17.67
CA ASP A 186 4.29 27.95 18.73
C ASP A 186 4.59 29.43 19.04
N SER A 187 4.05 30.36 18.22
CA SER A 187 4.17 31.81 18.42
C SER A 187 2.89 32.48 18.94
N ARG A 188 1.87 31.71 19.37
CA ARG A 188 0.61 32.27 19.92
C ARG A 188 0.58 32.42 21.45
N ASP A 189 1.72 32.27 22.12
CA ASP A 189 1.91 32.64 23.54
C ASP A 189 2.76 33.91 23.72
N THR A 190 2.58 34.89 22.84
CA THR A 190 3.02 36.26 23.17
C THR A 190 1.87 37.20 22.85
N GLU A 191 1.05 37.46 23.87
CA GLU A 191 0.24 38.68 23.93
C GLU A 191 1.11 39.86 23.45
N PRO A 192 0.69 40.61 22.42
CA PRO A 192 1.12 41.98 22.34
C PRO A 192 0.34 42.72 23.42
N SER A 193 0.91 42.77 24.64
CA SER A 193 0.59 43.80 25.61
C SER A 193 0.79 45.14 24.91
N ALA A 194 -0.32 45.72 24.44
CA ALA A 194 -0.36 47.03 23.84
C ALA A 194 0.00 48.05 24.93
N SER A 195 1.30 48.39 25.00
CA SER A 195 1.75 49.61 25.64
C SER A 195 1.23 50.79 24.84
N SER A 196 0.19 51.44 25.35
CA SER A 196 -0.08 52.85 25.06
C SER A 196 -0.22 53.61 26.36
N VAL A 197 0.85 54.36 26.61
CA VAL A 197 1.09 55.33 27.67
C VAL A 197 0.05 56.45 27.61
N LEU A 198 -0.58 56.81 28.73
CA LEU A 198 -0.96 58.20 29.07
C LEU A 198 -1.09 58.39 30.60
N PRO A 199 -0.85 59.61 31.13
CA PRO A 199 -0.29 59.80 32.46
C PRO A 199 -1.31 59.96 33.60
N SER A 200 -0.82 59.65 34.79
CA SER A 200 -1.48 59.66 36.09
C SER A 200 -1.94 61.05 36.54
N SER A 201 -3.06 61.06 37.26
CA SER A 201 -3.38 62.09 38.25
C SER A 201 -4.06 61.43 39.45
N ALA A 202 -3.53 61.78 40.63
CA ALA A 202 -4.17 61.83 41.94
C ALA A 202 -4.58 60.51 42.65
N ASP A 203 -3.76 60.19 43.65
CA ASP A 203 -4.14 60.28 45.08
C ASP A 203 -4.53 59.02 45.86
N SER A 204 -3.91 58.94 47.04
CA SER A 204 -4.29 58.28 48.29
C SER A 204 -4.18 56.76 48.49
N SER A 205 -3.12 56.43 49.24
CA SER A 205 -3.19 55.87 50.61
C SER A 205 -3.40 54.36 50.85
N GLN A 206 -2.31 53.80 51.42
CA GLN A 206 -2.21 52.85 52.54
C GLN A 206 -2.17 51.32 52.25
N PRO A 207 -1.24 50.57 52.90
CA PRO A 207 -1.02 49.15 52.65
C PRO A 207 -1.75 48.25 53.66
N SER A 208 -2.07 47.03 53.24
CA SER A 208 -2.55 45.95 54.11
C SER A 208 -1.76 44.66 53.88
N VAL A 209 -0.90 44.42 54.86
CA VAL A 209 -0.63 43.17 55.62
C VAL A 209 -0.97 41.78 55.05
N ALA A 210 -0.06 40.87 55.43
CA ALA A 210 -0.29 39.48 55.83
C ALA A 210 -0.61 38.48 54.70
N ASP A 211 -0.24 37.21 54.79
CA ASP A 211 0.61 36.40 55.66
C ASP A 211 0.52 34.99 55.07
N SER A 212 1.53 34.18 55.37
CA SER A 212 1.48 32.72 55.34
C SER A 212 1.42 32.00 54.00
N SER A 213 1.92 30.79 53.84
CA SER A 213 2.83 29.90 54.58
C SER A 213 2.61 28.56 53.86
N SER A 214 3.68 27.76 53.68
CA SER A 214 3.61 26.28 53.58
C SER A 214 2.99 25.72 52.28
N GLN A 215 3.44 24.64 51.65
CA GLN A 215 4.27 23.46 51.96
C GLN A 215 4.70 22.90 50.57
N ALA A 216 5.94 22.48 50.31
CA ALA A 216 6.50 21.15 50.63
C ALA A 216 5.59 20.00 50.08
N SER A 217 6.02 19.00 49.30
CA SER A 217 7.33 18.36 49.15
C SER A 217 7.33 17.43 47.93
N SER A 218 8.53 17.27 47.36
CA SER A 218 9.15 16.09 46.73
C SER A 218 8.46 14.71 46.75
N SER A 219 8.64 13.95 45.66
CA SER A 219 9.13 12.54 45.60
C SER A 219 9.37 12.18 44.10
N THR A 220 10.61 12.06 43.58
CA THR A 220 11.45 10.83 43.45
C THR A 220 10.67 9.59 42.94
N ALA A 221 10.88 9.09 41.71
CA ALA A 221 12.01 8.35 41.13
C ALA A 221 12.02 6.82 41.41
N SER A 222 12.52 6.08 40.41
CA SER A 222 12.74 4.61 40.27
C SER A 222 11.57 3.83 39.65
N SER A 223 11.70 3.23 38.46
CA SER A 223 12.66 2.23 37.94
C SER A 223 12.42 0.81 38.45
N SER A 224 12.43 -0.11 37.48
CA SER A 224 12.80 -1.55 37.52
C SER A 224 11.63 -2.48 37.16
N GLU A 225 11.64 -3.16 36.00
CA GLU A 225 12.40 -4.36 35.56
C GLU A 225 11.65 -5.68 35.85
N SER A 226 11.87 -6.66 34.96
CA SER A 226 11.59 -8.11 35.06
C SER A 226 10.15 -8.62 34.82
N GLU A 227 9.85 -9.80 34.26
CA GLU A 227 10.56 -10.93 33.62
C GLU A 227 9.45 -11.86 33.01
N GLN A 228 9.60 -12.38 31.79
CA GLN A 228 9.88 -13.79 31.43
C GLN A 228 8.84 -14.89 31.78
N SER A 229 8.41 -15.65 30.75
CA SER A 229 8.13 -17.12 30.69
C SER A 229 7.63 -17.46 29.25
N GLN A 230 8.27 -18.27 28.39
CA GLN A 230 8.42 -19.76 28.34
C GLN A 230 7.07 -20.51 28.45
N ALA A 231 6.70 -21.56 27.70
CA ALA A 231 7.29 -22.37 26.62
C ALA A 231 6.21 -23.27 25.97
N SER A 232 6.51 -23.79 24.76
CA SER A 232 6.13 -25.09 24.13
C SER A 232 4.66 -25.51 23.95
N SER A 233 4.26 -26.05 22.80
CA SER A 233 4.32 -27.51 22.53
C SER A 233 4.19 -27.87 21.05
N SER A 234 5.02 -28.80 20.61
CA SER A 234 4.95 -29.55 19.35
C SER A 234 3.96 -30.72 19.47
N THR A 235 3.26 -31.06 18.39
CA THR A 235 2.68 -32.40 18.23
C THR A 235 2.92 -32.89 16.80
N SER A 236 3.76 -33.91 16.68
CA SER A 236 3.80 -34.81 15.52
C SER A 236 3.08 -36.09 15.90
N THR A 237 2.25 -36.64 15.01
CA THR A 237 1.99 -38.08 14.95
C THR A 237 1.65 -38.49 13.52
N ALA A 238 2.41 -39.50 13.08
CA ALA A 238 2.26 -40.22 11.84
C ALA A 238 1.14 -41.27 11.93
N THR A 239 0.59 -41.67 10.77
CA THR A 239 0.05 -43.01 10.55
C THR A 239 0.61 -43.60 9.25
N SER A 240 1.43 -44.63 9.45
CA SER A 240 1.81 -45.72 8.53
C SER A 240 0.54 -46.45 7.99
N SER A 241 0.49 -47.32 6.98
CA SER A 241 1.44 -48.24 6.33
C SER A 241 0.80 -48.80 5.04
N SER A 242 1.66 -49.09 4.06
CA SER A 242 1.76 -50.34 3.26
C SER A 242 0.54 -50.96 2.57
N SER A 243 0.67 -51.16 1.24
CA SER A 243 0.91 -52.52 0.69
C SER A 243 1.37 -52.45 -0.78
N GLN A 244 2.66 -52.70 -0.98
CA GLN A 244 3.17 -53.43 -2.15
C GLN A 244 2.81 -54.90 -1.96
N ASN A 245 2.44 -55.61 -3.03
CA ASN A 245 3.17 -56.82 -3.44
C ASN A 245 2.75 -57.23 -4.88
N PRO A 246 3.41 -58.22 -5.52
CA PRO A 246 3.95 -58.16 -6.88
C PRO A 246 3.03 -58.74 -7.96
#